data_AF-A0AAP1RIB9-F1
#
_entry.id   AF-A0AAP1RIB9-F1
#
_cell.length_a   1.000
_cell.length_b   1.000
_cell.length_c   1.000
_cell.angle_alpha   90.00
_cell.angle_beta   90.00
_cell.angle_gamma   90.00
#
_symmetry.space_group_name_H-M   'P 1'
#
loop_
_entity.id
_entity.type
_entity.pdbx_description
1 polymer ?
#
loop_
_entity_poly.entity_id
_entity_poly.type
_entity_poly.pdbx_seq_one_letter_code
_entity_poly.pdbx_strand_id
1 'polypeptide(L)'
;MRKTLLLLLISTSLFGQTKIDSIFSIEFPATPEKMKFSEGAEKGVAFYSNNENDSFVVMSLITENGERDFKNNLPSPEGLKNAYEKMIAVQIKAMRKKTFIFKDSTEIEIKGFRGYKLTYQDENSKKQIAESVLLLINGINFIATYSKVNEFNEETKNKFLNSITIDTSKEPKQVAEKYDLKGNLLELFFKGIFLVGLFYLWRKYIKTTGNKELS
;
A
#
# COMPACT_ATOMS: atom_id res chain seq x y z
N MET A 1 25.32 -47.67 -20.57
CA MET A 1 25.69 -46.26 -20.80
C MET A 1 24.67 -45.36 -20.13
N ARG A 2 25.16 -44.41 -19.33
CA ARG A 2 24.43 -43.26 -18.77
C ARG A 2 23.64 -42.52 -19.87
N LYS A 3 22.42 -42.08 -19.55
CA LYS A 3 22.05 -40.67 -19.35
C LYS A 3 20.52 -40.57 -19.16
N THR A 4 20.14 -40.33 -17.91
CA THR A 4 19.17 -39.32 -17.46
C THR A 4 18.03 -38.93 -18.42
N LEU A 5 16.78 -39.11 -17.98
CA LEU A 5 15.91 -37.94 -17.81
C LEU A 5 14.81 -38.23 -16.79
N LEU A 6 15.08 -37.78 -15.57
CA LEU A 6 14.10 -37.54 -14.52
C LEU A 6 13.18 -36.42 -15.03
N LEU A 7 12.06 -36.77 -15.67
CA LEU A 7 11.09 -35.78 -16.16
C LEU A 7 9.70 -36.14 -15.63
N LEU A 8 9.38 -35.59 -14.46
CA LEU A 8 8.12 -34.93 -14.08
C LEU A 8 8.05 -34.79 -12.54
N LEU A 9 9.03 -34.08 -11.97
CA LEU A 9 8.90 -33.42 -10.67
C LEU A 9 8.77 -31.91 -10.90
N ILE A 10 7.81 -31.53 -11.74
CA ILE A 10 7.37 -30.14 -11.90
C ILE A 10 5.87 -30.11 -11.62
N SER A 11 5.50 -30.39 -10.38
CA SER A 11 4.23 -29.93 -9.81
C SER A 11 4.46 -29.01 -8.61
N THR A 12 5.65 -28.41 -8.52
CA THR A 12 5.93 -27.34 -7.56
C THR A 12 5.61 -26.01 -8.23
N SER A 13 4.65 -25.29 -7.65
CA SER A 13 4.22 -23.91 -7.92
C SER A 13 3.32 -23.67 -9.14
N LEU A 14 2.00 -23.77 -8.96
CA LEU A 14 1.02 -23.05 -9.80
C LEU A 14 -0.14 -22.47 -8.98
N PHE A 15 0.09 -22.07 -7.72
CA PHE A 15 -0.76 -21.03 -7.14
C PHE A 15 -0.16 -19.68 -7.52
N GLY A 16 -0.71 -19.09 -8.59
CA GLY A 16 -0.36 -17.72 -8.98
C GLY A 16 -0.73 -16.75 -7.86
N GLN A 17 0.02 -15.64 -7.77
CA GLN A 17 -0.31 -14.61 -6.79
C GLN A 17 -1.75 -14.14 -6.95
N THR A 18 -2.48 -14.05 -5.83
CA THR A 18 -3.81 -13.44 -5.80
C THR A 18 -3.64 -11.94 -5.81
N LYS A 19 -4.20 -11.28 -6.83
CA LYS A 19 -4.26 -9.82 -6.89
C LYS A 19 -5.33 -9.31 -5.94
N ILE A 20 -4.91 -8.59 -4.91
CA ILE A 20 -5.81 -7.93 -3.96
C ILE A 20 -6.29 -6.61 -4.56
N ASP A 21 -5.35 -5.87 -5.15
CA ASP A 21 -5.62 -4.69 -5.97
C ASP A 21 -4.63 -4.63 -7.16
N SER A 22 -4.71 -3.56 -7.95
CA SER A 22 -3.81 -3.19 -9.02
C SER A 22 -2.32 -3.22 -8.64
N ILE A 23 -1.96 -2.87 -7.40
CA ILE A 23 -0.55 -2.76 -6.96
C ILE A 23 -0.13 -3.82 -5.95
N PHE A 24 -1.06 -4.53 -5.31
CA PHE A 24 -0.78 -5.42 -4.19
C PHE A 24 -1.26 -6.83 -4.50
N SER A 25 -0.36 -7.80 -4.32
CA SER A 25 -0.65 -9.21 -4.51
C SER A 25 0.07 -10.09 -3.51
N ILE A 26 -0.47 -11.28 -3.26
CA ILE A 26 0.03 -12.22 -2.25
C ILE A 26 -0.36 -13.65 -2.64
N GLU A 27 0.49 -14.63 -2.34
CA GLU A 27 0.22 -16.04 -2.62
C GLU A 27 -0.59 -16.66 -1.48
N PHE A 28 -1.74 -17.26 -1.82
CA PHE A 28 -2.49 -18.09 -0.89
C PHE A 28 -2.19 -19.58 -1.14
N PRO A 29 -2.22 -20.42 -0.10
CA PRO A 29 -2.00 -21.86 -0.26
C PRO A 29 -3.16 -22.58 -0.97
N ALA A 30 -4.34 -21.97 -0.99
CA ALA A 30 -5.50 -22.41 -1.75
C ALA A 30 -6.24 -21.19 -2.32
N THR A 31 -7.20 -21.42 -3.23
CA THR A 31 -7.99 -20.33 -3.79
C THR A 31 -8.80 -19.63 -2.68
N PRO A 32 -8.55 -18.33 -2.41
CA PRO A 32 -9.25 -17.64 -1.36
C PRO A 32 -10.69 -17.28 -1.79
N GLU A 33 -11.60 -17.29 -0.84
CA GLU A 33 -12.91 -16.67 -0.97
C GLU A 33 -12.78 -15.16 -0.89
N LYS A 34 -13.65 -14.44 -1.61
CA LYS A 34 -13.63 -12.98 -1.70
C LYS A 34 -14.94 -12.40 -1.17
N MET A 35 -14.84 -11.48 -0.22
CA MET A 35 -15.97 -10.77 0.36
C MET A 35 -15.77 -9.26 0.25
N LYS A 36 -16.80 -8.54 -0.22
CA LYS A 36 -16.84 -7.08 -0.15
C LYS A 36 -17.60 -6.67 1.10
N PHE A 37 -17.15 -5.60 1.74
CA PHE A 37 -17.81 -5.05 2.92
C PHE A 37 -17.78 -3.52 2.89
N SER A 38 -18.72 -2.93 3.62
CA SER A 38 -18.82 -1.49 3.86
C SER A 38 -19.23 -1.32 5.31
N GLU A 39 -18.39 -0.66 6.12
CA GLU A 39 -18.66 -0.40 7.52
C GLU A 39 -18.45 1.09 7.80
N GLY A 40 -19.55 1.81 8.04
CA GLY A 40 -19.53 3.26 8.15
C GLY A 40 -18.98 3.92 6.88
N ALA A 41 -17.93 4.73 7.02
CA ALA A 41 -17.26 5.43 5.93
C ALA A 41 -16.08 4.64 5.31
N GLU A 42 -15.89 3.38 5.69
CA GLU A 42 -14.85 2.51 5.14
C GLU A 42 -15.45 1.43 4.26
N LYS A 43 -14.82 1.20 3.11
CA LYS A 43 -15.12 0.12 2.18
C LYS A 43 -13.90 -0.75 2.03
N GLY A 44 -14.13 -2.03 1.83
CA GLY A 44 -13.03 -2.96 1.66
C GLY A 44 -13.40 -4.24 0.96
N VAL A 45 -12.34 -4.97 0.66
CA VAL A 45 -12.38 -6.31 0.12
C VAL A 45 -11.52 -7.17 1.01
N ALA A 46 -12.10 -8.26 1.51
CA ALA A 46 -11.39 -9.30 2.22
C ALA A 46 -11.24 -10.52 1.30
N PHE A 47 -10.06 -11.13 1.34
CA PHE A 47 -9.75 -12.43 0.76
C PHE A 47 -9.39 -13.35 1.91
N TYR A 48 -10.01 -14.51 2.01
CA TYR A 48 -9.70 -15.45 3.07
C TYR A 48 -9.62 -16.87 2.55
N SER A 49 -8.70 -17.64 3.13
CA SER A 49 -8.56 -19.08 2.90
C SER A 49 -8.33 -19.71 4.25
N ASN A 50 -9.13 -20.70 4.61
CA ASN A 50 -8.97 -21.42 5.87
C ASN A 50 -8.84 -22.92 5.56
N ASN A 51 -7.97 -23.60 6.29
CA ASN A 51 -7.89 -25.06 6.31
C ASN A 51 -8.01 -25.53 7.77
N GLU A 52 -7.81 -26.83 8.01
CA GLU A 52 -7.93 -27.41 9.35
C GLU A 52 -6.94 -26.80 10.37
N ASN A 53 -5.77 -26.34 9.93
CA ASN A 53 -4.69 -25.87 10.78
C ASN A 53 -4.48 -24.36 10.76
N ASP A 54 -4.81 -23.69 9.65
CA ASP A 54 -4.39 -22.34 9.34
C ASP A 54 -5.56 -21.48 8.81
N SER A 55 -5.50 -20.20 9.14
CA SER A 55 -6.38 -19.16 8.60
C SER A 55 -5.54 -18.03 8.01
N PHE A 56 -5.79 -17.75 6.74
CA PHE A 56 -5.14 -16.69 5.96
C PHE A 56 -6.18 -15.65 5.61
N VAL A 57 -5.92 -14.39 5.93
CA VAL A 57 -6.82 -13.27 5.63
C VAL A 57 -6.02 -12.13 5.03
N VAL A 58 -6.51 -11.52 3.96
CA VAL A 58 -5.95 -10.30 3.39
C VAL A 58 -7.06 -9.32 3.13
N MET A 59 -6.93 -8.11 3.65
CA MET A 59 -7.91 -7.05 3.50
C MET A 59 -7.27 -5.85 2.82
N SER A 60 -8.00 -5.24 1.89
CA SER A 60 -7.75 -3.89 1.42
C SER A 60 -8.89 -3.00 1.90
N LEU A 61 -8.57 -1.94 2.65
CA LEU A 61 -9.54 -0.98 3.18
C LEU A 61 -9.23 0.43 2.68
N ILE A 62 -10.26 1.15 2.28
CA ILE A 62 -10.20 2.55 1.88
C ILE A 62 -11.39 3.30 2.43
N THR A 63 -11.20 4.58 2.75
CA THR A 63 -12.32 5.46 3.09
C THR A 63 -13.15 5.77 1.83
N GLU A 64 -14.46 5.98 1.95
CA GLU A 64 -15.34 6.29 0.82
C GLU A 64 -14.88 7.54 0.04
N ASN A 65 -14.22 8.50 0.70
CA ASN A 65 -13.64 9.67 0.05
C ASN A 65 -12.34 9.35 -0.71
N GLY A 66 -11.65 8.28 -0.32
CA GLY A 66 -10.43 7.81 -0.93
C GLY A 66 -10.57 7.22 -2.32
N GLU A 67 -11.71 6.59 -2.62
CA GLU A 67 -11.96 6.01 -3.95
C GLU A 67 -11.98 7.07 -5.05
N ARG A 68 -12.32 8.33 -4.70
CA ARG A 68 -12.40 9.44 -5.66
C ARG A 68 -11.07 10.15 -5.87
N ASP A 69 -10.22 10.20 -4.84
CA ASP A 69 -8.90 10.83 -4.92
C ASP A 69 -7.92 10.23 -3.91
N PHE A 70 -7.21 9.18 -4.35
CA PHE A 70 -6.19 8.50 -3.55
C PHE A 70 -5.12 9.46 -2.99
N LYS A 71 -4.84 10.58 -3.68
CA LYS A 71 -3.85 11.56 -3.22
C LYS A 71 -4.32 12.29 -1.96
N ASN A 72 -5.63 12.49 -1.78
CA ASN A 72 -6.18 13.13 -0.59
C ASN A 72 -6.14 12.23 0.65
N ASN A 73 -5.90 10.93 0.46
CA ASN A 73 -5.75 9.96 1.54
C ASN A 73 -4.30 9.64 1.89
N LEU A 74 -3.33 10.19 1.15
CA LEU A 74 -1.93 10.02 1.49
C LEU A 74 -1.58 10.90 2.69
N PRO A 75 -1.02 10.34 3.77
CA PRO A 75 -0.51 11.16 4.87
C PRO A 75 0.65 12.04 4.39
N SER A 76 0.90 13.14 5.11
CA SER A 76 2.18 13.83 4.97
C SER A 76 3.33 12.91 5.41
N PRO A 77 4.58 13.19 5.01
CA PRO A 77 5.74 12.45 5.49
C PRO A 77 5.81 12.34 7.02
N GLU A 78 5.46 13.41 7.73
CA GLU A 78 5.41 13.47 9.19
C GLU A 78 4.17 12.75 9.76
N GLY A 79 3.08 12.66 8.98
CA GLY A 79 1.81 12.05 9.36
C GLY A 79 1.75 10.53 9.19
N LEU A 80 2.70 9.92 8.47
CA LEU A 80 2.70 8.48 8.17
C LEU A 80 2.72 7.63 9.45
N LYS A 81 3.52 8.03 10.44
CA LYS A 81 3.59 7.33 11.74
C LYS A 81 2.24 7.35 12.45
N ASN A 82 1.59 8.51 12.52
CA ASN A 82 0.29 8.66 13.15
C ASN A 82 -0.81 7.85 12.41
N ALA A 83 -0.70 7.72 11.08
CA ALA A 83 -1.60 6.88 10.30
C ALA A 83 -1.45 5.40 10.69
N TYR A 84 -0.22 4.91 10.81
CA TYR A 84 0.05 3.56 11.29
C TYR A 84 -0.39 3.33 12.72
N GLU A 85 -0.16 4.27 13.64
CA GLU A 85 -0.62 4.14 15.04
C GLU A 85 -2.15 3.94 15.11
N LYS A 86 -2.92 4.68 14.30
CA LYS A 86 -4.38 4.50 14.19
C LYS A 86 -4.73 3.13 13.61
N MET A 87 -4.08 2.73 12.52
CA MET A 87 -4.31 1.44 11.85
C MET A 87 -4.01 0.26 12.80
N ILE A 88 -2.90 0.32 13.53
CA ILE A 88 -2.48 -0.67 14.53
C ILE A 88 -3.50 -0.74 15.66
N ALA A 89 -3.95 0.41 16.20
CA ALA A 89 -4.93 0.43 17.28
C ALA A 89 -6.26 -0.22 16.87
N VAL A 90 -6.74 0.06 15.66
CA VAL A 90 -7.94 -0.58 15.10
C VAL A 90 -7.75 -2.09 14.96
N GLN A 91 -6.63 -2.53 14.39
CA GLN A 91 -6.34 -3.95 14.20
C GLN A 91 -6.21 -4.69 15.54
N ILE A 92 -5.52 -4.12 16.52
CA ILE A 92 -5.42 -4.70 17.88
C ILE A 92 -6.82 -4.85 18.49
N LYS A 93 -7.67 -3.83 18.39
CA LYS A 93 -9.04 -3.89 18.92
C LYS A 93 -9.87 -4.97 18.24
N ALA A 94 -9.77 -5.11 16.91
CA ALA A 94 -10.46 -6.14 16.14
C ALA A 94 -10.00 -7.56 16.52
N MET A 95 -8.68 -7.76 16.61
CA MET A 95 -8.07 -9.05 16.97
C MET A 95 -8.41 -9.44 18.42
N ARG A 96 -8.45 -8.48 19.35
CA ARG A 96 -8.85 -8.74 20.75
C ARG A 96 -10.28 -9.27 20.88
N LYS A 97 -11.22 -8.82 20.04
CA LYS A 97 -12.59 -9.36 20.02
C LYS A 97 -12.64 -10.85 19.67
N LYS A 98 -11.61 -11.36 18.99
CA LYS A 98 -11.42 -12.77 18.63
C LYS A 98 -10.41 -13.47 19.55
N THR A 99 -10.24 -12.99 20.78
CA THR A 99 -9.35 -13.53 21.83
C THR A 99 -7.85 -13.52 21.51
N PHE A 100 -7.40 -12.77 20.51
CA PHE A 100 -5.96 -12.59 20.23
C PHE A 100 -5.37 -11.47 21.10
N ILE A 101 -4.32 -11.76 21.86
CA ILE A 101 -3.65 -10.78 22.72
C ILE A 101 -2.45 -10.19 21.97
N PHE A 102 -2.41 -8.88 21.80
CA PHE A 102 -1.27 -8.19 21.22
C PHE A 102 -0.02 -8.38 22.09
N LYS A 103 1.10 -8.74 21.46
CA LYS A 103 2.41 -8.91 22.11
C LYS A 103 3.35 -7.77 21.78
N ASP A 104 3.62 -7.55 20.50
CA ASP A 104 4.57 -6.54 20.03
C ASP A 104 4.26 -6.09 18.59
N SER A 105 4.86 -4.96 18.22
CA SER A 105 4.87 -4.43 16.86
C SER A 105 6.30 -4.15 16.42
N THR A 106 6.66 -4.50 15.20
CA THR A 106 7.97 -4.20 14.60
C THR A 106 7.79 -3.48 13.27
N GLU A 107 8.52 -2.39 13.06
CA GLU A 107 8.59 -1.74 11.75
C GLU A 107 9.33 -2.65 10.75
N ILE A 108 8.78 -2.78 9.56
CA ILE A 108 9.33 -3.61 8.48
C ILE A 108 9.37 -2.80 7.19
N GLU A 109 10.20 -3.24 6.25
CA GLU A 109 10.25 -2.68 4.91
C GLU A 109 9.96 -3.76 3.87
N ILE A 110 9.00 -3.49 2.98
CA ILE A 110 8.66 -4.38 1.87
C ILE A 110 8.80 -3.56 0.59
N LYS A 111 9.83 -3.88 -0.22
CA LYS A 111 10.10 -3.22 -1.52
C LYS A 111 10.21 -1.69 -1.41
N GLY A 112 10.88 -1.17 -0.38
CA GLY A 112 11.04 0.27 -0.16
C GLY A 112 9.86 0.93 0.56
N PHE A 113 8.78 0.18 0.84
CA PHE A 113 7.62 0.68 1.55
C PHE A 113 7.67 0.29 3.02
N ARG A 114 7.54 1.28 3.90
CA ARG A 114 7.48 1.05 5.35
C ARG A 114 6.15 0.43 5.72
N GLY A 115 6.16 -0.52 6.64
CA GLY A 115 4.96 -1.16 7.20
C GLY A 115 5.20 -1.60 8.63
N TYR A 116 4.20 -2.25 9.22
CA TYR A 116 4.29 -2.80 10.57
C TYR A 116 3.87 -4.26 10.60
N LYS A 117 4.67 -5.06 11.30
CA LYS A 117 4.34 -6.42 11.69
C LYS A 117 3.78 -6.40 13.11
N LEU A 118 2.65 -7.05 13.35
CA LEU A 118 2.01 -7.19 14.65
C LEU A 118 1.98 -8.66 15.05
N THR A 119 2.54 -8.97 16.22
CA THR A 119 2.57 -10.32 16.78
C THR A 119 1.46 -10.49 17.81
N TYR A 120 0.73 -11.60 17.75
CA TYR A 120 -0.32 -11.93 18.71
C TYR A 120 -0.06 -13.26 19.38
N GLN A 121 -0.43 -13.34 20.65
CA GLN A 121 -0.31 -14.52 21.47
C GLN A 121 -1.66 -14.93 22.07
N ASP A 122 -1.73 -16.20 22.44
CA ASP A 122 -2.83 -16.74 23.22
C ASP A 122 -2.76 -16.24 24.67
N GLU A 123 -3.91 -15.95 25.26
CA GLU A 123 -3.98 -15.40 26.62
C GLU A 123 -3.40 -16.35 27.67
N ASN A 124 -3.66 -17.65 27.51
CA ASN A 124 -3.28 -18.69 28.48
C ASN A 124 -1.83 -19.15 28.29
N SER A 125 -1.50 -19.61 27.07
CA SER A 125 -0.23 -20.26 26.78
C SER A 125 0.92 -19.28 26.48
N LYS A 126 0.62 -18.00 26.23
CA LYS A 126 1.58 -16.97 25.76
C LYS A 126 2.35 -17.35 24.48
N LYS A 127 1.95 -18.41 23.80
CA LYS A 127 2.52 -18.81 22.51
C LYS A 127 1.97 -17.90 21.42
N GLN A 128 2.80 -17.62 20.42
CA GLN A 128 2.35 -16.90 19.22
C GLN A 128 1.26 -17.72 18.52
N ILE A 129 0.21 -17.03 18.09
CA ILE A 129 -0.95 -17.64 17.42
C ILE A 129 -1.38 -16.91 16.16
N ALA A 130 -0.90 -15.67 15.96
CA ALA A 130 -1.14 -14.93 14.74
C ALA A 130 -0.04 -13.89 14.50
N GLU A 131 0.06 -13.46 13.25
CA GLU A 131 0.93 -12.36 12.82
C GLU A 131 0.20 -11.58 11.73
N SER A 132 0.21 -10.25 11.82
CA SER A 132 -0.34 -9.37 10.79
C SER A 132 0.74 -8.46 10.21
N VAL A 133 0.73 -8.27 8.89
CA VAL A 133 1.50 -7.25 8.17
C VAL A 133 0.54 -6.15 7.73
N LEU A 134 0.87 -4.91 8.09
CA LEU A 134 0.11 -3.70 7.81
C LEU A 134 0.92 -2.81 6.87
N LEU A 135 0.31 -2.41 5.76
CA LEU A 135 0.90 -1.51 4.76
C LEU A 135 -0.12 -0.45 4.34
N LEU A 136 0.28 0.81 4.32
CA LEU A 136 -0.49 1.92 3.75
C LEU A 136 0.18 2.34 2.44
N ILE A 137 -0.50 2.11 1.31
CA ILE A 137 0.02 2.40 -0.03
C ILE A 137 -1.12 2.96 -0.89
N ASN A 138 -0.87 4.04 -1.62
CA ASN A 138 -1.86 4.79 -2.39
C ASN A 138 -3.10 5.18 -1.57
N GLY A 139 -2.95 5.43 -0.27
CA GLY A 139 -4.10 5.73 0.60
C GLY A 139 -5.01 4.53 0.89
N ILE A 140 -4.58 3.31 0.53
CA ILE A 140 -5.25 2.03 0.83
C ILE A 140 -4.51 1.35 1.99
N ASN A 141 -5.26 0.92 2.99
CA ASN A 141 -4.78 0.09 4.09
C ASN A 141 -4.82 -1.38 3.67
N PHE A 142 -3.66 -2.00 3.49
CA PHE A 142 -3.52 -3.43 3.28
C PHE A 142 -3.17 -4.11 4.61
N ILE A 143 -3.92 -5.16 4.95
CA ILE A 143 -3.70 -5.96 6.15
C ILE A 143 -3.65 -7.43 5.73
N ALA A 144 -2.50 -8.08 5.87
CA ALA A 144 -2.35 -9.52 5.65
C ALA A 144 -2.14 -10.20 7.01
N THR A 145 -2.99 -11.16 7.36
CA THR A 145 -2.97 -11.85 8.65
C THR A 145 -2.89 -13.36 8.44
N TYR A 146 -1.90 -13.98 9.07
CA TYR A 146 -1.88 -15.41 9.33
C TYR A 146 -2.32 -15.65 10.77
N SER A 147 -3.14 -16.66 11.00
CA SER A 147 -3.46 -17.15 12.33
C SER A 147 -3.62 -18.66 12.35
N LYS A 148 -3.25 -19.30 13.45
CA LYS A 148 -3.52 -20.72 13.64
C LYS A 148 -5.01 -20.95 13.87
N VAL A 149 -5.51 -22.08 13.37
CA VAL A 149 -6.77 -22.70 13.80
C VAL A 149 -6.46 -23.75 14.88
N ASN A 150 -5.50 -24.64 14.61
CA ASN A 150 -5.06 -25.68 15.55
C ASN A 150 -3.65 -25.40 16.08
N GLU A 151 -2.63 -25.66 15.26
CA GLU A 151 -1.22 -25.52 15.60
C GLU A 151 -0.59 -24.36 14.83
N PHE A 152 0.28 -23.60 15.51
CA PHE A 152 0.97 -22.48 14.89
C PHE A 152 2.14 -22.98 14.05
N ASN A 153 2.10 -22.72 12.74
CA ASN A 153 3.12 -23.16 11.80
C ASN A 153 3.95 -21.96 11.30
N GLU A 154 5.18 -21.84 11.82
CA GLU A 154 6.12 -20.77 11.45
C GLU A 154 6.46 -20.75 9.96
N GLU A 155 6.67 -21.92 9.35
CA GLU A 155 7.03 -22.02 7.93
C GLU A 155 5.89 -21.51 7.04
N THR A 156 4.67 -21.94 7.34
CA THR A 156 3.47 -21.58 6.58
C THR A 156 3.16 -20.08 6.72
N LYS A 157 3.25 -19.55 7.94
CA LYS A 157 3.17 -18.11 8.22
C LYS A 157 4.19 -17.33 7.39
N ASN A 158 5.47 -17.71 7.47
CA ASN A 158 6.55 -17.01 6.78
C ASN A 158 6.38 -17.10 5.26
N LYS A 159 6.01 -18.26 4.72
CA LYS A 159 5.73 -18.42 3.29
C LYS A 159 4.62 -17.48 2.82
N PHE A 160 3.52 -17.41 3.56
CA PHE A 160 2.39 -16.53 3.23
C PHE A 160 2.78 -15.05 3.31
N LEU A 161 3.29 -14.57 4.45
CA LEU A 161 3.56 -13.15 4.67
C LEU A 161 4.74 -12.64 3.82
N ASN A 162 5.74 -13.48 3.53
CA ASN A 162 6.85 -13.10 2.66
C ASN A 162 6.50 -13.15 1.16
N SER A 163 5.34 -13.70 0.79
CA SER A 163 4.87 -13.72 -0.62
C SER A 163 4.26 -12.39 -1.08
N ILE A 164 4.11 -11.42 -0.17
CA ILE A 164 3.61 -10.08 -0.48
C ILE A 164 4.47 -9.44 -1.58
N THR A 165 3.82 -9.03 -2.65
CA THR A 165 4.43 -8.34 -3.79
C THR A 165 3.74 -7.02 -4.03
N ILE A 166 4.54 -6.00 -4.34
CA ILE A 166 4.08 -4.66 -4.67
C ILE A 166 4.58 -4.33 -6.08
N ASP A 167 3.65 -4.02 -6.99
CA ASP A 167 3.96 -3.64 -8.37
C ASP A 167 4.46 -2.19 -8.42
N THR A 168 5.78 -2.02 -8.40
CA THR A 168 6.44 -0.72 -8.42
C THR A 168 6.38 -0.04 -9.79
N SER A 169 6.01 -0.75 -10.87
CA SER A 169 5.87 -0.15 -12.20
C SER A 169 4.70 0.84 -12.29
N LYS A 170 3.79 0.81 -11.31
CA LYS A 170 2.65 1.72 -11.18
C LYS A 170 2.93 2.92 -10.30
N GLU A 171 4.19 3.12 -9.92
CA GLU A 171 4.67 4.22 -9.08
C GLU A 171 3.82 4.44 -7.79
N PRO A 172 3.58 3.38 -6.98
CA PRO A 172 2.81 3.53 -5.75
C PRO A 172 3.48 4.48 -4.76
N LYS A 173 2.68 5.23 -4.00
CA LYS A 173 3.13 6.24 -3.03
C LYS A 173 2.57 5.95 -1.64
N GLN A 174 3.34 6.21 -0.59
CA GLN A 174 2.84 6.13 0.81
C GLN A 174 2.55 7.48 1.44
N VAL A 175 3.15 8.54 0.89
CA VAL A 175 3.05 9.88 1.44
C VAL A 175 2.77 10.87 0.31
N ALA A 176 2.05 11.95 0.64
CA ALA A 176 1.88 13.06 -0.26
C ALA A 176 3.24 13.71 -0.52
N GLU A 177 3.52 14.07 -1.78
CA GLU A 177 4.70 14.85 -2.10
C GLU A 177 4.63 16.18 -1.36
N LYS A 178 5.76 16.60 -0.75
CA LYS A 178 5.85 17.95 -0.20
C LYS A 178 5.69 18.92 -1.36
N TYR A 179 4.74 19.86 -1.23
CA TYR A 179 4.57 20.92 -2.20
C TYR A 179 5.88 21.71 -2.31
N ASP A 180 6.57 21.64 -3.46
CA ASP A 180 7.82 22.36 -3.67
C ASP A 180 7.52 23.85 -3.92
N LEU A 181 7.39 24.59 -2.82
CA LEU A 181 7.20 26.03 -2.85
C LEU A 181 8.32 26.75 -3.59
N LYS A 182 9.56 26.23 -3.54
CA LYS A 182 10.73 26.90 -4.15
C LYS A 182 10.73 26.75 -5.66
N GLY A 183 10.49 25.54 -6.16
CA GLY A 183 10.34 25.29 -7.60
C GLY A 183 9.20 26.11 -8.21
N ASN A 184 8.04 26.13 -7.54
CA ASN A 184 6.87 26.87 -8.01
C ASN A 184 7.07 28.40 -7.97
N LEU A 185 7.73 28.94 -6.94
CA LEU A 185 8.08 30.37 -6.89
C LEU A 185 9.05 30.78 -8.01
N LEU A 186 10.03 29.93 -8.31
CA LEU A 186 10.97 30.15 -9.40
C LEU A 186 10.25 30.14 -10.76
N GLU A 187 9.35 29.18 -10.98
CA GLU A 187 8.54 29.08 -12.20
C GLU A 187 7.61 30.30 -12.36
N LEU A 188 6.95 30.73 -11.29
CA LEU A 188 6.13 31.96 -11.24
C LEU A 188 6.96 33.20 -11.57
N PHE A 189 8.17 33.29 -11.04
CA PHE A 189 9.10 34.40 -11.32
C PHE A 189 9.48 34.45 -12.81
N PHE A 190 9.84 33.31 -13.42
CA PHE A 190 10.16 33.25 -14.85
C PHE A 190 8.95 33.53 -15.74
N LYS A 191 7.76 33.03 -15.38
CA LYS A 191 6.50 33.38 -16.07
C LYS A 191 6.20 34.87 -16.01
N GLY A 192 6.45 35.50 -14.86
CA GLY A 192 6.33 36.94 -14.67
C GLY A 192 7.29 37.73 -15.58
N ILE A 193 8.57 37.38 -15.58
CA ILE A 193 9.58 38.00 -16.46
C ILE A 193 9.18 37.84 -17.94
N PHE A 194 8.72 36.65 -18.32
CA PHE A 194 8.33 36.37 -19.70
C PHE A 194 7.14 37.23 -20.15
N LEU A 195 6.11 37.39 -19.31
CA LEU A 195 4.96 38.25 -19.61
C LEU A 195 5.36 39.72 -19.73
N VAL A 196 6.23 40.22 -18.85
CA VAL A 196 6.76 41.59 -18.93
C VAL A 196 7.59 41.78 -20.19
N GLY A 197 8.41 40.79 -20.56
CA GLY A 197 9.20 40.80 -21.80
C GLY A 197 8.32 40.85 -23.05
N LEU A 198 7.26 40.02 -23.11
CA LEU A 198 6.28 40.05 -24.19
C LEU A 198 5.58 41.40 -24.30
N PHE A 199 5.14 41.96 -23.16
CA PHE A 199 4.49 43.28 -23.14
C PHE A 199 5.43 44.40 -23.62
N TYR A 200 6.71 44.35 -23.21
CA TYR A 200 7.72 45.29 -23.67
C TYR A 200 7.96 45.19 -25.19
N LEU A 201 8.11 43.98 -25.72
CA LEU A 201 8.29 43.74 -27.16
C LEU A 201 7.08 44.21 -27.96
N TRP A 202 5.87 43.95 -27.48
CA TRP A 202 4.63 44.41 -28.11
C TRP A 202 4.54 45.94 -28.13
N ARG A 203 4.85 46.60 -27.01
CA ARG A 203 4.89 48.07 -26.93
C ARG A 203 5.94 48.67 -27.86
N LYS A 204 7.11 48.04 -27.96
CA LYS A 204 8.19 48.47 -28.87
C LYS A 204 7.79 48.32 -30.32
N TYR A 205 7.14 47.21 -30.68
CA TYR A 205 6.61 46.96 -32.02
C TYR A 205 5.63 48.04 -32.45
N ILE A 206 4.59 48.33 -31.64
CA ILE A 206 3.60 49.39 -31.93
C ILE A 206 4.28 50.75 -32.18
N LYS A 207 5.29 51.11 -31.38
CA LYS A 207 6.04 52.37 -31.57
C LYS A 207 6.86 52.40 -32.86
N THR A 208 7.36 51.26 -33.32
CA THR A 208 8.22 51.20 -34.52
C THR A 208 7.42 51.08 -35.82
N THR A 209 6.23 50.47 -35.82
CA THR A 209 5.32 50.46 -36.97
C THR A 209 4.52 51.75 -37.09
N GLY A 210 4.04 52.33 -35.99
CA GLY A 210 3.29 53.60 -36.01
C GLY A 210 4.11 54.80 -36.52
N ASN A 211 5.44 54.78 -36.36
CA ASN A 211 6.34 55.81 -36.92
C ASN A 211 6.70 55.57 -38.39
N LYS A 212 6.45 54.38 -38.96
CA LYS A 212 6.75 54.08 -40.37
C LYS A 212 5.60 54.42 -41.32
N GLU A 213 4.39 54.60 -40.82
CA GLU A 213 3.22 55.01 -41.64
C GLU A 213 3.09 56.53 -41.78
N LEU A 214 3.95 57.31 -41.13
CA LEU A 214 3.94 58.79 -41.12
C LEU A 214 5.18 59.42 -41.80
N SER A 215 6.01 58.62 -42.51
CA SER A 215 7.17 59.09 -43.28
C SER A 215 6.96 58.96 -44.78
#